data_AF-A0ABD1B0W5-F1
#
_entry.id   AF-A0ABD1B0W5-F1
#
_cell.length_a   1.000
_cell.length_b   1.000
_cell.length_c   1.000
_cell.angle_alpha   90.00
_cell.angle_beta   90.00
_cell.angle_gamma   90.00
#
_symmetry.space_group_name_H-M   'P 1'
#
loop_
_entity.id
_entity.type
_entity.pdbx_description
1 polymer ?
#
loop_
_entity_poly.entity_id
_entity_poly.type
_entity_poly.pdbx_seq_one_letter_code
_entity_poly.pdbx_strand_id
1 'polypeptide(L)'
;MKLKVPPFHGKNDPDAYLEWEKKIEIIYDCQEYSDLKMVKLAATDFYGYAINWWDQITTSSRRNREPPVDTWEELKVLMRKHFVPSHYHMELHPKLRRLTQGNRSVETMK
;
A
#
# COMPACT_ATOMS: atom_id res chain seq x y z
N MET A 1 4.20 -13.02 16.52
CA MET A 1 5.11 -13.07 15.35
C MET A 1 5.27 -11.64 14.85
N LYS A 2 6.48 -11.06 14.80
CA LYS A 2 6.67 -9.76 14.12
C LYS A 2 6.81 -10.03 12.63
N LEU A 3 5.75 -9.79 11.86
CA LEU A 3 5.83 -9.84 10.41
C LEU A 3 6.75 -8.71 9.94
N LYS A 4 7.71 -9.05 9.07
CA LYS A 4 8.62 -8.05 8.49
C LYS A 4 7.90 -7.30 7.38
N VAL A 5 7.94 -5.99 7.47
CA VAL A 5 7.44 -5.09 6.44
C VAL A 5 8.38 -5.19 5.23
N PRO A 6 7.86 -5.40 4.01
CA PRO A 6 8.69 -5.39 2.82
C PRO A 6 9.17 -3.95 2.49
N PRO A 7 10.43 -3.77 2.08
CA PRO A 7 10.94 -2.46 1.68
C PRO A 7 10.32 -1.99 0.36
N PHE A 8 9.93 -0.72 0.28
CA PHE A 8 9.44 -0.09 -0.95
C PHE A 8 10.39 0.99 -1.43
N HIS A 9 10.90 0.84 -2.65
CA HIS A 9 11.93 1.73 -3.20
C HIS A 9 11.36 2.84 -4.10
N GLY A 10 10.07 2.77 -4.47
CA GLY A 10 9.44 3.73 -5.38
C GLY A 10 9.95 3.63 -6.82
N LYS A 11 10.25 2.43 -7.32
CA LYS A 11 10.62 2.25 -8.73
C LYS A 11 9.41 2.47 -9.64
N ASN A 12 9.63 2.81 -10.92
CA ASN A 12 8.58 2.94 -11.94
C ASN A 12 8.04 1.58 -12.39
N ASP A 13 7.67 0.73 -11.44
CA ASP A 13 7.15 -0.61 -11.66
C ASP A 13 5.83 -0.75 -10.88
N PRO A 14 4.68 -0.71 -11.56
CA PRO A 14 3.39 -0.75 -10.88
C PRO A 14 3.14 -2.10 -10.19
N ASP A 15 3.68 -3.20 -10.72
CA ASP A 15 3.59 -4.53 -10.10
C ASP A 15 4.33 -4.58 -8.75
N ALA A 16 5.52 -3.97 -8.63
CA ALA A 16 6.23 -3.84 -7.37
C ALA A 16 5.41 -3.10 -6.31
N TYR A 17 4.65 -2.06 -6.69
CA TYR A 17 3.74 -1.39 -5.76
C TYR A 17 2.59 -2.31 -5.33
N LEU A 18 1.97 -3.03 -6.26
CA LEU A 18 0.83 -3.90 -5.96
C LEU A 18 1.21 -5.10 -5.09
N GLU A 19 2.36 -5.71 -5.37
CA GLU A 19 2.90 -6.77 -4.52
C GLU A 19 3.20 -6.26 -3.11
N TRP A 20 3.76 -5.05 -3.01
CA TRP A 20 4.03 -4.41 -1.73
C TRP A 20 2.72 -4.12 -0.98
N GLU A 21 1.74 -3.48 -1.62
CA GLU A 21 0.42 -3.15 -1.03
C GLU A 21 -0.25 -4.42 -0.50
N LYS A 22 -0.30 -5.50 -1.30
CA LYS A 22 -0.90 -6.78 -0.90
C LYS A 22 -0.22 -7.40 0.33
N LYS A 23 1.12 -7.37 0.38
CA LYS A 23 1.88 -7.91 1.53
C LYS A 23 1.61 -7.09 2.80
N ILE A 24 1.53 -5.78 2.66
CA ILE A 24 1.22 -4.85 3.75
C ILE A 24 -0.22 -5.05 4.25
N GLU A 25 -1.19 -5.25 3.36
CA GLU A 25 -2.58 -5.56 3.76
C GLU A 25 -2.69 -6.86 4.55
N ILE A 26 -1.93 -7.91 4.19
CA ILE A 26 -1.88 -9.15 4.98
C ILE A 26 -1.31 -8.89 6.38
N ILE A 27 -0.28 -8.05 6.50
CA ILE A 27 0.30 -7.68 7.80
C ILE A 27 -0.72 -6.91 8.64
N TYR A 28 -1.45 -5.97 8.02
CA TYR A 28 -2.48 -5.17 8.67
C TYR A 28 -3.58 -6.04 9.26
N ASP A 29 -4.13 -6.95 8.45
CA ASP A 29 -5.18 -7.90 8.83
C ASP A 29 -4.71 -8.87 9.94
N CYS A 30 -3.50 -9.42 9.82
CA CYS A 30 -2.96 -10.37 10.79
C CYS A 30 -2.55 -9.76 12.14
N GLN A 31 -2.40 -8.43 12.24
CA GLN A 31 -1.84 -7.78 13.43
C GLN A 31 -2.79 -6.77 14.09
N GLU A 32 -3.97 -6.54 13.52
CA GLU A 32 -4.98 -5.59 14.02
C GLU A 32 -4.36 -4.23 14.38
N TYR A 33 -3.45 -3.73 13.55
CA TYR A 33 -2.83 -2.43 13.79
C TYR A 33 -3.84 -1.31 13.61
N SER A 34 -3.70 -0.25 14.40
CA SER A 34 -4.41 0.99 14.10
C SER A 34 -3.86 1.61 12.82
N ASP A 35 -4.71 2.32 12.10
CA ASP A 35 -4.37 3.08 10.90
C ASP A 35 -3.07 3.88 11.03
N LEU A 36 -2.97 4.72 12.07
CA LEU A 36 -1.78 5.54 12.31
C LEU A 36 -0.51 4.70 12.52
N LYS A 37 -0.63 3.57 13.20
CA LYS A 37 0.50 2.65 13.40
C LYS A 37 0.92 2.03 12.08
N MET A 38 -0.05 1.70 11.22
CA MET A 38 0.21 1.14 9.90
C MET A 38 0.91 2.14 8.98
N VAL A 39 0.44 3.39 8.94
CA VAL A 39 1.06 4.46 8.16
C VAL A 39 2.51 4.66 8.59
N LYS A 40 2.78 4.74 9.90
CA LYS A 40 4.15 4.88 10.42
C LYS A 40 5.02 3.68 10.06
N LEU A 41 4.47 2.47 10.15
CA LEU A 41 5.18 1.23 9.83
C LEU A 41 5.52 1.11 8.34
N ALA A 42 4.61 1.51 7.45
CA ALA A 42 4.89 1.56 6.02
C ALA A 42 5.98 2.59 5.71
N ALA A 43 5.91 3.78 6.33
CA ALA A 43 6.87 4.85 6.12
C ALA A 43 8.29 4.51 6.59
N THR A 44 8.47 3.66 7.61
CA THR A 44 9.80 3.21 8.05
C THR A 44 10.51 2.34 7.02
N ASP A 45 9.76 1.72 6.11
CA ASP A 45 10.28 0.82 5.09
C ASP A 45 10.25 1.45 3.68
N PHE A 46 10.14 2.77 3.61
CA PHE A 46 10.39 3.52 2.38
C PHE A 46 11.89 3.77 2.19
N TYR A 47 12.35 3.52 0.97
CA TYR A 47 13.74 3.67 0.56
C TYR A 47 13.83 4.38 -0.80
N GLY A 48 15.01 4.89 -1.15
CA GLY A 48 15.27 5.46 -2.46
C GLY A 48 14.31 6.59 -2.83
N TYR A 49 13.59 6.45 -3.95
CA TYR A 49 12.67 7.48 -4.41
C TYR A 49 11.42 7.61 -3.52
N ALA A 50 10.98 6.50 -2.91
CA ALA A 50 9.79 6.49 -2.06
C ALA A 50 9.96 7.37 -0.80
N ILE A 51 11.12 7.33 -0.15
CA ILE A 51 11.36 8.16 1.06
C ILE A 51 11.42 9.65 0.72
N ASN A 52 12.00 10.01 -0.43
CA ASN A 52 12.04 11.40 -0.90
C ASN A 52 10.64 11.92 -1.26
N TRP A 53 9.80 11.07 -1.85
CA TRP A 53 8.40 11.40 -2.12
C TRP A 53 7.61 11.62 -0.81
N TRP A 54 7.78 10.72 0.17
CA TRP A 54 7.13 10.83 1.47
C TRP A 54 7.53 12.09 2.24
N ASP A 55 8.82 12.45 2.20
CA ASP A 55 9.33 13.69 2.78
C ASP A 55 8.68 14.94 2.12
N GLN A 56 8.52 14.93 0.80
CA GLN A 56 7.85 16.02 0.09
C GLN A 56 6.38 16.16 0.49
N ILE A 57 5.63 15.05 0.54
CA ILE A 57 4.21 15.06 0.95
C ILE A 57 4.04 15.56 2.38
N THR A 58 4.86 15.06 3.31
CA THR A 58 4.79 15.46 4.72
C THR A 58 5.21 16.91 4.93
N THR A 59 6.20 17.39 4.18
CA THR A 59 6.65 18.79 4.22
C THR A 59 5.62 19.73 3.60
N SER A 60 5.02 19.38 2.47
CA SER A 60 3.99 20.19 1.81
C SER A 60 2.74 20.31 2.68
N SER A 61 2.26 19.20 3.24
CA SER A 61 1.09 19.19 4.12
C SER A 61 1.30 20.11 5.34
N ARG A 62 2.47 20.05 5.98
CA ARG A 62 2.83 20.97 7.09
C ARG A 62 2.85 22.44 6.66
N ARG A 63 3.42 22.75 5.50
CA ARG A 63 3.48 24.13 4.98
C ARG A 63 2.08 24.67 4.68
N ASN A 64 1.21 23.84 4.14
CA ASN A 64 -0.14 24.22 3.73
C ASN A 64 -1.16 24.13 4.87
N ARG A 65 -0.77 23.67 6.07
CA ARG A 65 -1.66 23.38 7.20
C ARG A 65 -2.74 22.35 6.86
N GLU A 66 -2.42 21.43 5.96
CA GLU A 66 -3.25 20.28 5.65
C GLU A 66 -3.12 19.26 6.78
N PRO A 67 -4.15 18.42 7.00
CA PRO A 67 -4.03 17.31 7.93
C PRO A 67 -2.89 16.36 7.51
N PRO A 68 -2.18 15.76 8.48
CA PRO A 68 -1.22 14.72 8.19
C PRO A 68 -1.93 13.48 7.66
N VAL A 69 -1.22 12.65 6.90
CA VAL A 69 -1.72 11.34 6.49
C VAL A 69 -1.71 10.44 7.71
N ASP A 70 -2.89 10.13 8.27
CA ASP A 70 -3.02 9.29 9.46
C ASP A 70 -3.81 8.00 9.23
N THR A 71 -4.52 7.89 8.10
CA THR A 71 -5.22 6.67 7.71
C THR A 71 -4.44 5.82 6.70
N TRP A 72 -4.57 4.50 6.82
CA TRP A 72 -3.99 3.56 5.86
C TRP A 72 -4.62 3.73 4.47
N GLU A 73 -5.91 4.05 4.41
CA GLU A 73 -6.61 4.30 3.16
C GLU A 73 -6.09 5.55 2.43
N GLU A 74 -5.89 6.67 3.14
CA GLU A 74 -5.31 7.87 2.53
C GLU A 74 -3.90 7.62 1.98
N LEU A 75 -3.07 6.88 2.73
CA LEU A 75 -1.74 6.50 2.26
C LEU A 75 -1.83 5.68 0.97
N LYS A 76 -2.72 4.68 0.89
CA LYS A 76 -2.94 3.89 -0.34
C LYS A 76 -3.38 4.76 -1.51
N VAL A 77 -4.30 5.72 -1.29
CA VAL A 77 -4.77 6.62 -2.35
C VAL A 77 -3.61 7.47 -2.90
N LEU A 78 -2.81 8.06 -2.01
CA LEU A 78 -1.65 8.87 -2.39
C LEU A 78 -0.59 8.05 -3.13
N MET A 79 -0.28 6.86 -2.62
CA MET A 79 0.72 5.99 -3.25
C MET A 79 0.25 5.47 -4.61
N ARG A 80 -1.00 5.03 -4.74
CA ARG A 80 -1.55 4.61 -6.05
C ARG A 80 -1.49 5.76 -7.05
N LYS A 81 -1.91 6.96 -6.65
CA LYS A 81 -1.87 8.16 -7.51
C LYS A 81 -0.46 8.49 -7.99
N HIS A 82 0.57 8.23 -7.18
CA HIS A 82 1.96 8.60 -7.49
C HIS A 82 2.75 7.49 -8.19
N PHE A 83 2.58 6.23 -7.79
CA PHE A 83 3.40 5.09 -8.23
C PHE A 83 2.69 4.16 -9.22
N VAL A 84 1.37 4.27 -9.37
CA VAL A 84 0.60 3.44 -10.31
C VAL A 84 0.09 4.32 -11.45
N PRO A 85 0.50 4.06 -12.71
CA PRO A 85 -0.03 4.77 -13.85
C PRO A 85 -1.56 4.60 -13.96
N SER A 86 -2.28 5.67 -14.33
CA SER A 86 -3.76 5.64 -14.39
C SER A 86 -4.33 4.56 -15.31
N HIS A 87 -3.61 4.15 -16.35
CA HIS A 87 -4.02 3.04 -17.23
C HIS A 87 -3.98 1.67 -16.53
N TYR A 88 -3.12 1.49 -15.51
CA TYR A 88 -3.02 0.26 -14.74
C TYR A 88 -4.20 0.07 -13.77
N HIS A 89 -4.83 1.17 -13.32
CA HIS A 89 -6.05 1.12 -12.52
C HIS A 89 -7.21 0.40 -13.23
N MET A 90 -7.27 0.48 -14.56
CA MET A 90 -8.30 -0.18 -15.36
C MET A 90 -8.15 -1.71 -15.35
N GLU A 91 -6.92 -2.22 -15.27
CA GLU A 91 -6.62 -3.65 -15.18
C GLU A 91 -6.70 -4.23 -13.76
N LEU A 92 -6.56 -3.36 -12.75
CA LEU A 92 -6.56 -3.75 -11.34
C LEU A 92 -7.94 -4.22 -10.84
N HIS A 93 -9.01 -3.55 -11.25
CA HIS A 93 -10.38 -3.94 -10.87
C HIS A 93 -10.75 -5.40 -11.23
N PRO A 94 -10.50 -5.89 -12.47
CA PRO A 94 -10.78 -7.28 -12.82
C PRO A 94 -9.76 -8.29 -12.23
N LYS A 95 -8.47 -7.94 -12.10
CA LYS A 95 -7.45 -8.84 -11.52
C LYS A 95 -7.63 -9.04 -10.02
N LEU A 96 -7.94 -7.98 -9.26
CA LEU A 96 -8.27 -8.09 -7.83
C LEU A 96 -9.53 -8.95 -7.62
N ARG A 97 -10.63 -8.70 -8.37
CA ARG A 97 -11.84 -9.54 -8.29
C ARG A 97 -11.56 -11.02 -8.58
N ARG A 98 -10.74 -11.35 -9.59
CA ARG A 98 -10.36 -12.74 -9.89
C ARG A 98 -9.49 -13.37 -8.81
N LEU A 99 -8.61 -12.61 -8.14
CA LEU A 99 -7.77 -13.12 -7.06
C LEU A 99 -8.56 -13.34 -5.76
N THR A 100 -9.50 -12.46 -5.42
CA THR A 100 -10.38 -12.64 -4.24
C THR A 100 -11.42 -13.75 -4.45
N GLN A 101 -11.83 -14.01 -5.69
CA GLN A 101 -12.80 -15.06 -6.03
C GLN A 101 -12.13 -16.42 -6.36
N GLY A 102 -10.89 -16.41 -6.86
CA GLY A 102 -10.12 -17.61 -7.23
C GLY A 102 -9.41 -18.32 -6.08
N ASN A 103 -9.35 -17.72 -4.88
CA ASN A 103 -8.77 -18.36 -3.69
C ASN A 103 -9.83 -19.06 -2.80
N ARG A 104 -11.10 -19.08 -3.19
CA ARG A 104 -12.09 -20.01 -2.63
C ARG A 104 -12.18 -21.25 -3.52
N SER A 105 -11.14 -22.08 -3.51
CA SER A 105 -11.32 -23.48 -3.87
C SER A 105 -12.16 -24.10 -2.75
N VAL A 106 -13.48 -24.15 -2.96
CA VAL A 106 -14.35 -25.01 -2.17
C VAL A 106 -13.90 -26.43 -2.49
N GLU A 107 -13.34 -27.08 -1.48
CA GLU A 107 -12.98 -28.49 -1.49
C GLU A 107 -14.12 -29.30 -2.11
N THR A 108 -13.79 -30.06 -3.15
CA THR A 108 -14.68 -31.10 -3.68
C THR A 108 -14.89 -32.15 -2.60
N MET A 109 -15.92 -31.98 -1.78
CA MET A 109 -16.45 -33.07 -0.96
C MET A 109 -17.45 -33.86 -1.80
N LYS A 110 -16.92 -34.97 -2.31
CA LYS A 110 -17.51 -36.31 -2.52
C LYS A 110 -18.89 -36.44 -3.18
#